data_AF-A0A2E2V3M1-F1
#
_entry.id   AF-A0A2E2V3M1-F1
#
_cell.length_a   1.000
_cell.length_b   1.000
_cell.length_c   1.000
_cell.angle_alpha   90.00
_cell.angle_beta   90.00
_cell.angle_gamma   90.00
#
_symmetry.space_group_name_H-M   'P 1'
#
loop_
_entity.id
_entity.type
_entity.pdbx_description
1 polymer ?
#
loop_
_entity_poly.entity_id
_entity_poly.type
_entity_poly.pdbx_seq_one_letter_code
_entity_poly.pdbx_strand_id
1 'polypeptide(L)'
;MEHIVWFGVNKKKNVMHLHSVDGVPIIHFLRGRRYRILVLTVLDKETNNEKSLLNEGEESSWVDKNNSTELSYLIEDVDSNYPGLFWAEIELENNGFLKFMHGQLVVKISDFEALKKATVKVLDFYGYFASEKIWEFAVNCNKSLMISFVLAMEDHEITDEFDRMINHTNDIEEEHALLDAEINQNDSE
;
A
#
# COMPACT_ATOMS: atom_id res chain seq x y z
N MET A 1 -12.75 10.41 2.66
CA MET A 1 -11.52 10.09 1.92
C MET A 1 -10.57 9.53 2.94
N GLU A 2 -10.16 8.28 2.78
CA GLU A 2 -9.08 7.74 3.58
C GLU A 2 -7.80 8.54 3.29
N HIS A 3 -6.89 8.61 4.24
CA HIS A 3 -5.54 9.13 4.01
C HIS A 3 -4.55 8.09 4.50
N ILE A 4 -3.43 7.97 3.80
CA ILE A 4 -2.34 7.09 4.21
C ILE A 4 -1.86 7.54 5.59
N VAL A 5 -1.85 6.65 6.57
CA VAL A 5 -1.31 7.00 7.90
C VAL A 5 0.16 6.62 7.97
N TRP A 6 0.50 5.42 7.50
CA TRP A 6 1.86 4.88 7.55
C TRP A 6 2.41 4.56 6.17
N PHE A 7 3.68 4.86 5.96
CA PHE A 7 4.41 4.55 4.74
C PHE A 7 5.83 4.10 5.07
N GLY A 8 6.31 3.05 4.42
CA GLY A 8 7.74 2.72 4.45
C GLY A 8 8.23 2.05 3.17
N VAL A 9 9.55 2.03 3.05
CA VAL A 9 10.26 1.47 1.90
C VAL A 9 11.41 0.59 2.38
N ASN A 10 11.39 -0.67 1.94
CA ASN A 10 12.54 -1.55 2.02
C ASN A 10 13.33 -1.49 0.72
N LYS A 11 14.31 -0.58 0.68
CA LYS A 11 15.17 -0.37 -0.49
C LYS A 11 15.92 -1.64 -0.93
N LYS A 12 16.32 -2.51 0.01
CA LYS A 12 17.06 -3.74 -0.31
C LYS A 12 16.19 -4.76 -1.05
N LYS A 13 14.90 -4.80 -0.75
CA LYS A 13 13.95 -5.74 -1.33
C LYS A 13 13.13 -5.13 -2.49
N ASN A 14 13.29 -3.84 -2.76
CA ASN A 14 12.40 -3.04 -3.63
C ASN A 14 10.92 -3.25 -3.27
N VAL A 15 10.62 -3.19 -1.97
CA VAL A 15 9.27 -3.33 -1.43
C VAL A 15 8.88 -2.02 -0.78
N MET A 16 7.64 -1.62 -0.98
CA MET A 16 7.02 -0.50 -0.27
C MET A 16 5.75 -0.99 0.43
N HIS A 17 5.36 -0.37 1.53
CA HIS A 17 4.11 -0.63 2.23
C HIS A 17 3.37 0.65 2.62
N LEU A 18 2.05 0.67 2.45
CA LEU A 18 1.12 1.73 2.89
C LEU A 18 0.09 1.15 3.86
N HIS A 19 -0.35 1.96 4.81
CA HIS A 19 -1.51 1.66 5.67
C HIS A 19 -2.54 2.78 5.58
N SER A 20 -3.81 2.40 5.73
CA SER A 20 -4.99 3.27 5.56
C SER A 20 -5.12 3.76 4.12
N VAL A 21 -5.21 2.80 3.20
CA VAL A 21 -5.45 3.02 1.76
C VAL A 21 -6.69 2.28 1.30
N ASP A 22 -7.45 2.90 0.40
CA ASP A 22 -8.51 2.21 -0.35
C ASP A 22 -7.92 1.38 -1.51
N GLY A 23 -8.79 0.63 -2.20
CA GLY A 23 -8.36 -0.29 -3.26
C GLY A 23 -7.99 0.40 -4.57
N VAL A 24 -8.47 1.60 -4.85
CA VAL A 24 -8.30 2.28 -6.15
C VAL A 24 -6.83 2.53 -6.52
N PRO A 25 -5.95 3.02 -5.62
CA PRO A 25 -4.56 3.35 -5.95
C PRO A 25 -3.71 2.19 -6.47
N ILE A 26 -4.15 0.92 -6.32
CA ILE A 26 -3.42 -0.24 -6.86
C ILE A 26 -3.16 -0.09 -8.36
N ILE A 27 -4.03 0.62 -9.09
CA ILE A 27 -3.89 0.85 -10.53
C ILE A 27 -2.60 1.57 -10.91
N HIS A 28 -2.06 2.41 -10.02
CA HIS A 28 -0.80 3.11 -10.27
C HIS A 28 0.39 2.14 -10.36
N PHE A 29 0.28 0.99 -9.70
CA PHE A 29 1.27 -0.08 -9.73
C PHE A 29 1.04 -1.05 -10.89
N LEU A 30 -0.20 -1.24 -11.34
CA LEU A 30 -0.52 -2.11 -12.48
C LEU A 30 -0.29 -1.45 -13.84
N ARG A 31 -0.51 -0.14 -13.95
CA ARG A 31 -0.44 0.60 -15.23
C ARG A 31 0.92 0.41 -15.92
N GLY A 32 0.87 -0.06 -17.16
CA GLY A 32 2.04 -0.24 -18.02
C GLY A 32 2.86 -1.50 -17.73
N ARG A 33 2.38 -2.38 -16.85
CA ARG A 33 3.03 -3.64 -16.49
C ARG A 33 2.15 -4.82 -16.87
N ARG A 34 2.79 -5.96 -17.09
CA ARG A 34 2.09 -7.24 -17.24
C ARG A 34 1.82 -7.81 -15.85
N TYR A 35 0.58 -8.25 -15.61
CA TYR A 35 0.14 -8.73 -14.30
C TYR A 35 -0.85 -9.88 -14.40
N ARG A 36 -1.07 -10.58 -13.30
CA ARG A 36 -2.07 -11.64 -13.18
C ARG A 36 -2.72 -11.57 -11.80
N ILE A 37 -4.04 -11.56 -11.76
CA ILE A 37 -4.81 -11.48 -10.51
C ILE A 37 -5.00 -12.91 -9.99
N LEU A 38 -4.48 -13.19 -8.79
CA LEU A 38 -4.56 -14.49 -8.13
C LEU A 38 -5.71 -14.56 -7.12
N VAL A 39 -5.96 -13.44 -6.44
CA VAL A 39 -7.07 -13.27 -5.50
C VAL A 39 -7.68 -11.91 -5.76
N LEU A 40 -9.02 -11.86 -5.83
CA LEU A 40 -9.78 -10.62 -5.90
C LEU A 40 -11.09 -10.81 -5.14
N THR A 41 -11.13 -10.30 -3.93
CA THR A 41 -12.26 -10.40 -3.01
C THR A 41 -12.75 -9.01 -2.67
N VAL A 42 -14.05 -8.82 -2.74
CA VAL A 42 -14.76 -7.59 -2.37
C VAL A 42 -15.77 -7.89 -1.27
N LEU A 43 -16.26 -6.85 -0.59
CA LEU A 43 -17.42 -6.98 0.28
C LEU A 43 -18.71 -6.93 -0.55
N ASP A 44 -19.71 -7.70 -0.18
CA ASP A 44 -21.04 -7.61 -0.77
C ASP A 44 -21.84 -6.48 -0.12
N LYS A 45 -22.48 -5.62 -0.93
CA LYS A 45 -23.20 -4.44 -0.44
C LYS A 45 -24.38 -4.77 0.48
N GLU A 46 -25.05 -5.90 0.26
CA GLU A 46 -26.29 -6.23 0.96
C GLU A 46 -26.02 -7.08 2.20
N THR A 47 -25.08 -8.02 2.07
CA THR A 47 -24.80 -9.03 3.10
C THR A 47 -23.57 -8.72 3.95
N ASN A 48 -22.72 -7.79 3.50
CA ASN A 48 -21.43 -7.48 4.12
C ASN A 48 -20.48 -8.69 4.23
N ASN A 49 -20.73 -9.73 3.42
CA ASN A 49 -19.88 -10.91 3.33
C ASN A 49 -18.82 -10.73 2.26
N GLU A 50 -17.71 -11.46 2.40
CA GLU A 50 -16.68 -11.56 1.38
C GLU A 50 -17.19 -12.31 0.15
N LYS A 51 -16.88 -11.77 -1.04
CA LYS A 51 -17.23 -12.37 -2.32
C LYS A 51 -16.02 -12.35 -3.25
N SER A 52 -15.63 -13.52 -3.76
CA SER A 52 -14.64 -13.63 -4.84
C SER A 52 -15.23 -13.11 -6.15
N LEU A 53 -14.45 -12.33 -6.89
CA LEU A 53 -14.75 -11.91 -8.26
C LEU A 53 -14.09 -12.81 -9.31
N LEU A 54 -13.24 -13.75 -8.87
CA LEU A 54 -12.64 -14.76 -9.75
C LEU A 54 -13.52 -16.00 -9.80
N ASN A 55 -13.60 -16.64 -10.97
CA ASN A 55 -14.31 -17.89 -11.16
C ASN A 55 -13.58 -19.05 -10.46
N GLU A 56 -14.33 -19.84 -9.72
CA GLU A 56 -13.78 -21.00 -9.01
C GLU A 56 -13.27 -22.05 -10.01
N GLY A 57 -12.02 -22.49 -9.84
CA GLY A 57 -11.38 -23.49 -10.69
C GLY A 57 -10.87 -22.99 -12.05
N GLU A 58 -11.05 -21.70 -12.37
CA GLU A 58 -10.43 -21.08 -13.55
C GLU A 58 -8.98 -20.67 -13.25
N GLU A 59 -8.05 -20.97 -14.16
CA GLU A 59 -6.68 -20.51 -14.04
C GLU A 59 -6.59 -19.00 -14.31
N SER A 60 -5.94 -18.27 -13.40
CA SER A 60 -5.66 -16.85 -13.60
C SER A 60 -4.83 -16.63 -14.87
N SER A 61 -5.29 -15.70 -15.71
CA SER A 61 -4.63 -15.34 -16.96
C SER A 61 -3.75 -14.09 -16.81
N TRP A 62 -2.70 -14.00 -17.63
CA TRP A 62 -1.85 -12.82 -17.66
C TRP A 62 -2.50 -11.71 -18.49
N VAL A 63 -2.69 -10.55 -17.88
CA VAL A 63 -3.07 -9.31 -18.54
C VAL A 63 -1.83 -8.63 -19.08
N ASP A 64 -1.80 -8.40 -20.40
CA ASP A 64 -0.70 -7.71 -21.06
C ASP A 64 -0.62 -6.22 -20.71
N LYS A 65 0.58 -5.67 -20.84
CA LYS A 65 0.85 -4.24 -20.59
C LYS A 65 -0.08 -3.33 -21.40
N ASN A 66 -0.46 -2.21 -20.79
CA ASN A 66 -1.31 -1.17 -21.39
C ASN A 66 -2.72 -1.62 -21.79
N ASN A 67 -3.25 -2.68 -21.18
CA ASN A 67 -4.65 -3.03 -21.34
C ASN A 67 -5.54 -2.11 -20.48
N SER A 68 -5.94 -0.97 -21.05
CA SER A 68 -6.80 0.00 -20.35
C SER A 68 -8.19 -0.53 -20.04
N THR A 69 -8.68 -1.49 -20.82
CA THR A 69 -10.01 -2.09 -20.63
C THR A 69 -10.03 -2.93 -19.35
N GLU A 70 -9.04 -3.80 -19.16
CA GLU A 70 -8.92 -4.61 -17.93
C GLU A 70 -8.72 -3.75 -16.68
N LEU A 71 -7.93 -2.67 -16.79
CA LEU A 71 -7.79 -1.71 -15.68
C LEU A 71 -9.10 -0.99 -15.37
N SER A 72 -9.90 -0.64 -16.37
CA SER A 72 -11.21 -0.01 -16.17
C SER A 72 -12.15 -0.95 -15.44
N TYR A 73 -12.23 -2.22 -15.84
CA TYR A 73 -13.07 -3.21 -15.17
C TYR A 73 -12.66 -3.43 -13.72
N LEU A 74 -11.35 -3.51 -13.45
CA LEU A 74 -10.87 -3.61 -12.08
C LEU A 74 -11.28 -2.40 -11.23
N ILE A 75 -11.23 -1.17 -11.77
CA ILE A 75 -11.68 0.03 -11.05
C ILE A 75 -13.18 -0.03 -10.79
N GLU A 76 -13.98 -0.38 -11.80
CA GLU A 76 -15.43 -0.50 -11.67
C GLU A 76 -15.80 -1.51 -10.56
N ASP A 77 -15.08 -2.63 -10.49
CA ASP A 77 -15.27 -3.64 -9.44
C ASP A 77 -14.81 -3.17 -8.07
N VAL A 78 -13.71 -2.42 -7.98
CA VAL A 78 -13.15 -1.97 -6.70
C VAL A 78 -13.89 -0.77 -6.11
N ASP A 79 -14.47 0.10 -6.95
CA ASP A 79 -15.01 1.41 -6.53
C ASP A 79 -16.53 1.56 -6.77
N SER A 80 -17.05 1.08 -7.90
CA SER A 80 -18.43 1.37 -8.31
C SER A 80 -19.42 0.25 -7.98
N ASN A 81 -19.04 -1.00 -8.24
CA ASN A 81 -19.93 -2.15 -8.13
C ASN A 81 -20.07 -2.64 -6.68
N TYR A 82 -19.01 -2.54 -5.88
CA TYR A 82 -18.92 -3.06 -4.51
C TYR A 82 -18.59 -1.94 -3.49
N PRO A 83 -18.76 -2.17 -2.16
CA PRO A 83 -18.44 -1.18 -1.12
C PRO A 83 -16.94 -0.88 -1.02
N GLY A 84 -16.11 -1.76 -1.57
CA GLY A 84 -14.67 -1.63 -1.61
C GLY A 84 -13.96 -2.96 -1.82
N LEU A 85 -12.71 -2.87 -2.26
CA LEU A 85 -11.80 -4.01 -2.28
C LEU A 85 -11.53 -4.50 -0.85
N PHE A 86 -11.65 -5.80 -0.64
CA PHE A 86 -11.36 -6.43 0.65
C PHE A 86 -9.95 -7.04 0.68
N TRP A 87 -9.64 -7.86 -0.34
CA TRP A 87 -8.36 -8.53 -0.50
C TRP A 87 -8.01 -8.68 -1.97
N ALA A 88 -6.78 -8.31 -2.35
CA ALA A 88 -6.20 -8.68 -3.63
C ALA A 88 -4.80 -9.26 -3.47
N GLU A 89 -4.51 -10.30 -4.24
CA GLU A 89 -3.15 -10.75 -4.52
C GLU A 89 -2.92 -10.74 -6.02
N ILE A 90 -1.94 -9.96 -6.45
CA ILE A 90 -1.63 -9.77 -7.86
C ILE A 90 -0.15 -10.07 -8.06
N GLU A 91 0.13 -10.95 -9.01
CA GLU A 91 1.47 -11.21 -9.50
C GLU A 91 1.83 -10.19 -10.58
N LEU A 92 3.03 -9.64 -10.51
CA LEU A 92 3.57 -8.76 -11.54
C LEU A 92 4.73 -9.48 -12.25
N GLU A 93 5.00 -9.10 -13.49
CA GLU A 93 6.19 -9.58 -14.20
C GLU A 93 7.49 -9.38 -13.41
N ASN A 94 8.51 -10.18 -13.73
CA ASN A 94 9.84 -10.12 -13.12
C ASN A 94 9.84 -10.34 -11.59
N ASN A 95 9.03 -11.28 -11.09
CA ASN A 95 8.91 -11.62 -9.67
C ASN A 95 8.46 -10.44 -8.78
N GLY A 96 7.64 -9.54 -9.35
CA GLY A 96 6.95 -8.49 -8.60
C GLY A 96 5.62 -8.98 -8.06
N PHE A 97 5.07 -8.25 -7.11
CA PHE A 97 3.76 -8.56 -6.55
C PHE A 97 3.08 -7.31 -5.99
N LEU A 98 1.77 -7.40 -5.84
CA LEU A 98 0.95 -6.46 -5.08
C LEU A 98 0.03 -7.27 -4.18
N LYS A 99 -0.01 -6.89 -2.90
CA LYS A 99 -0.92 -7.46 -1.91
C LYS A 99 -1.68 -6.33 -1.25
N PHE A 100 -2.99 -6.37 -1.34
CA PHE A 100 -3.87 -5.43 -0.65
C PHE A 100 -4.74 -6.22 0.32
N MET A 101 -4.82 -5.82 1.58
CA MET A 101 -5.71 -6.46 2.55
C MET A 101 -6.07 -5.46 3.65
N HIS A 102 -7.37 -5.25 3.89
CA HIS A 102 -7.88 -4.39 4.98
C HIS A 102 -7.18 -3.03 5.09
N GLY A 103 -7.06 -2.34 3.96
CA GLY A 103 -6.44 -1.02 3.91
C GLY A 103 -4.92 -1.01 4.07
N GLN A 104 -4.27 -2.16 3.98
CA GLN A 104 -2.82 -2.30 3.90
C GLN A 104 -2.43 -2.71 2.49
N LEU A 105 -1.44 -2.01 1.93
CA LEU A 105 -0.93 -2.28 0.58
C LEU A 105 0.56 -2.55 0.66
N VAL A 106 1.00 -3.69 0.14
CA VAL A 106 2.42 -4.03 -0.01
C VAL A 106 2.71 -4.27 -1.49
N VAL A 107 3.69 -3.57 -2.03
CA VAL A 107 4.05 -3.67 -3.44
C VAL A 107 5.54 -3.94 -3.60
N LYS A 108 5.85 -4.88 -4.48
CA LYS A 108 7.20 -5.15 -4.96
C LYS A 108 7.26 -4.96 -6.47
N ILE A 109 8.12 -4.06 -6.91
CA ILE A 109 8.44 -3.87 -8.34
C ILE A 109 9.96 -3.94 -8.49
N SER A 110 10.44 -4.76 -9.42
CA SER A 110 11.88 -5.01 -9.59
C SER A 110 12.66 -3.76 -10.00
N ASP A 111 12.05 -2.88 -10.79
CA ASP A 111 12.57 -1.55 -11.11
C ASP A 111 12.21 -0.55 -9.99
N PHE A 112 13.24 -0.09 -9.27
CA PHE A 112 13.09 0.83 -8.14
C PHE A 112 12.58 2.22 -8.55
N GLU A 113 12.96 2.73 -9.72
CA GLU A 113 12.46 4.02 -10.22
C GLU A 113 11.00 3.90 -10.65
N ALA A 114 10.62 2.75 -11.20
CA ALA A 114 9.24 2.48 -11.54
C ALA A 114 8.36 2.30 -10.29
N LEU A 115 8.91 1.76 -9.19
CA LEU A 115 8.27 1.72 -7.88
C LEU A 115 8.08 3.14 -7.34
N LYS A 116 9.16 3.93 -7.28
CA LYS A 116 9.15 5.35 -6.87
C LYS A 116 8.05 6.13 -7.59
N LYS A 117 8.06 6.09 -8.92
CA LYS A 117 7.12 6.84 -9.77
C LYS A 117 5.65 6.45 -9.53
N ALA A 118 5.39 5.18 -9.22
CA ALA A 118 4.04 4.73 -8.88
C ALA A 118 3.65 5.20 -7.47
N THR A 119 4.54 5.06 -6.49
CA THR A 119 4.29 5.49 -5.11
C THR A 119 4.08 6.99 -4.99
N VAL A 120 4.89 7.82 -5.66
CA VAL A 120 4.72 9.28 -5.69
C VAL A 120 3.32 9.67 -6.16
N LYS A 121 2.83 9.04 -7.24
CA LYS A 121 1.45 9.27 -7.73
C LYS A 121 0.37 8.88 -6.71
N VAL A 122 0.61 7.81 -5.96
CA VAL A 122 -0.31 7.39 -4.90
C VAL A 122 -0.30 8.41 -3.75
N LEU A 123 0.88 8.88 -3.34
CA LEU A 123 0.99 9.95 -2.33
C LEU A 123 0.27 11.22 -2.79
N ASP A 124 0.49 11.67 -4.03
CA ASP A 124 -0.22 12.81 -4.62
C ASP A 124 -1.74 12.61 -4.61
N PHE A 125 -2.21 11.42 -4.97
CA PHE A 125 -3.63 11.06 -5.00
C PHE A 125 -4.29 11.20 -3.61
N TYR A 126 -3.55 10.93 -2.53
CA TYR A 126 -4.01 11.08 -1.15
C TYR A 126 -3.75 12.47 -0.54
N GLY A 127 -3.27 13.45 -1.32
CA GLY A 127 -3.08 14.83 -0.85
C GLY A 127 -1.75 15.07 -0.14
N TYR A 128 -0.73 14.25 -0.40
CA TYR A 128 0.64 14.52 0.04
C TYR A 128 1.38 15.33 -1.03
N PHE A 129 1.37 16.66 -0.91
CA PHE A 129 1.92 17.55 -1.94
C PHE A 129 3.46 17.53 -2.00
N ALA A 130 4.12 17.18 -0.89
CA ALA A 130 5.56 16.92 -0.81
C ALA A 130 5.94 15.46 -1.14
N SER A 131 5.23 14.78 -2.04
CA SER A 131 5.33 13.32 -2.28
C SER A 131 6.75 12.83 -2.63
N GLU A 132 7.47 13.55 -3.49
CA GLU A 132 8.87 13.24 -3.85
C GLU A 132 9.80 13.35 -2.63
N LYS A 133 9.67 14.43 -1.85
CA LYS A 133 10.45 14.66 -0.63
C LYS A 133 10.16 13.61 0.45
N ILE A 134 8.89 13.20 0.58
CA ILE A 134 8.46 12.11 1.47
C ILE A 134 9.10 10.78 1.06
N TRP A 135 9.09 10.46 -0.24
CA TRP A 135 9.74 9.25 -0.76
C TRP A 135 11.24 9.24 -0.44
N GLU A 136 11.94 10.33 -0.76
CA GLU A 136 13.38 10.45 -0.56
C GLU A 136 13.77 10.30 0.92
N PHE A 137 12.96 10.86 1.81
CA PHE A 137 13.14 10.69 3.25
C PHE A 137 12.93 9.21 3.66
N ALA A 138 11.77 8.64 3.35
CA ALA A 138 11.38 7.29 3.78
C ALA A 138 12.34 6.18 3.31
N VAL A 139 12.90 6.31 2.10
CA VAL A 139 13.87 5.35 1.54
C VAL A 139 15.13 5.20 2.40
N ASN A 140 15.49 6.24 3.15
CA ASN A 140 16.68 6.25 3.99
C ASN A 140 16.42 5.83 5.45
N CYS A 141 15.16 5.77 5.87
CA CYS A 141 14.80 5.48 7.26
C CYS A 141 14.74 3.97 7.57
N ASN A 142 14.55 3.12 6.55
CA ASN A 142 14.42 1.65 6.69
C ASN A 142 13.39 1.20 7.75
N LYS A 143 12.35 2.02 7.97
CA LYS A 143 11.23 1.76 8.86
C LYS A 143 9.93 2.33 8.27
N SER A 144 8.80 1.93 8.83
CA SER A 144 7.50 2.55 8.53
C SER A 144 7.40 3.87 9.28
N LEU A 145 6.96 4.94 8.62
CA LEU A 145 6.83 6.26 9.22
C LEU A 145 5.37 6.71 9.16
N MET A 146 4.92 7.38 10.22
CA MET A 146 3.58 7.98 10.23
C MET A 146 3.61 9.25 9.36
N ILE A 147 3.28 9.15 8.08
CA ILE A 147 3.38 10.29 7.16
C ILE A 147 2.26 11.31 7.30
N SER A 148 1.21 11.03 8.09
CA SER A 148 0.12 11.97 8.34
C SER A 148 0.56 13.31 8.96
N PHE A 149 1.75 13.38 9.56
CA PHE A 149 2.36 14.64 10.02
C PHE A 149 2.58 15.67 8.90
N VAL A 150 2.74 15.22 7.65
CA VAL A 150 3.03 16.08 6.49
C VAL A 150 1.90 16.09 5.46
N LEU A 151 0.71 15.66 5.86
CA LEU A 151 -0.47 15.67 4.98
C LEU A 151 -0.81 17.11 4.56
N ALA A 152 -1.08 17.31 3.27
CA ALA A 152 -1.40 18.59 2.65
C ALA A 152 -0.31 19.68 2.76
N MET A 153 0.92 19.32 3.17
CA MET A 153 2.05 20.24 3.23
C MET A 153 2.83 20.24 1.92
N GLU A 154 3.21 21.42 1.47
CA GLU A 154 4.18 21.64 0.41
C GLU A 154 5.62 21.46 0.92
N ASP A 155 6.57 21.23 0.00
CA ASP A 155 7.98 20.97 0.34
C ASP A 155 8.61 22.00 1.28
N HIS A 156 8.24 23.27 1.13
CA HIS A 156 8.80 24.40 1.87
C HIS A 156 8.18 24.59 3.26
N GLU A 157 7.04 23.95 3.53
CA GLU A 157 6.36 24.01 4.82
C GLU A 157 6.91 22.95 5.79
N ILE A 158 7.50 21.87 5.26
CA ILE A 158 8.13 20.82 6.06
C ILE A 158 9.42 21.37 6.69
N THR A 159 9.40 21.55 8.01
CA THR A 159 10.50 22.09 8.80
C THR A 159 11.04 21.05 9.78
N ASP A 160 10.26 20.63 10.77
CA ASP A 160 10.64 19.67 11.81
C ASP A 160 9.79 18.39 11.79
N GLU A 161 8.81 18.30 10.88
CA GLU A 161 7.84 17.20 10.84
C GLU A 161 8.51 15.84 10.61
N PHE A 162 9.57 15.78 9.81
CA PHE A 162 10.35 14.56 9.59
C PHE A 162 11.05 14.07 10.87
N ASP A 163 11.57 14.97 11.70
CA ASP A 163 12.15 14.60 12.99
C ASP A 163 11.06 14.10 13.94
N ARG A 164 9.89 14.78 13.95
CA ARG A 164 8.73 14.36 14.73
C ARG A 164 8.21 12.98 14.31
N MET A 165 8.20 12.67 13.02
CA MET A 165 7.84 11.35 12.49
C MET A 165 8.78 10.25 13.00
N ILE A 166 10.09 10.52 13.01
CA ILE A 166 11.09 9.56 13.51
C ILE A 166 10.93 9.34 15.00
N ASN A 167 10.82 10.42 15.79
CA ASN A 167 10.65 10.33 17.23
C ASN A 167 9.38 9.54 17.59
N HIS A 168 8.26 9.87 16.96
CA HIS A 168 7.01 9.14 17.18
C HIS A 168 7.11 7.65 16.85
N THR A 169 7.81 7.31 15.75
CA THR A 169 8.01 5.91 15.36
C THR A 169 8.89 5.18 16.38
N ASN A 170 9.94 5.83 16.88
CA ASN A 170 10.81 5.24 17.90
C ASN A 170 10.06 5.03 19.23
N ASP A 171 9.23 6.00 19.65
CA ASP A 171 8.42 5.89 20.86
C ASP A 171 7.48 4.66 20.80
N ILE A 172 6.85 4.42 19.64
CA ILE A 172 6.01 3.23 19.42
C ILE A 172 6.85 1.95 19.43
N GLU A 173 8.01 1.94 18.76
CA GLU A 173 8.93 0.78 18.76
C GLU A 173 9.37 0.42 20.19
N GLU A 174 9.64 1.42 21.04
CA GLU A 174 9.99 1.23 22.45
C GLU A 174 8.81 0.70 23.28
N GLU A 175 7.61 1.27 23.11
CA GLU A 175 6.39 0.79 23.79
C GLU A 175 6.09 -0.68 23.45
N HIS A 176 6.19 -1.03 22.17
CA HIS A 176 5.99 -2.42 21.72
C HIS A 176 7.02 -3.37 22.33
N ALA A 177 8.29 -2.98 22.40
CA ALA A 177 9.34 -3.81 22.99
C ALA A 177 9.13 -4.05 24.49
N LEU A 178 8.61 -3.06 25.22
CA LEU A 178 8.27 -3.20 26.63
C LEU A 178 7.09 -4.17 26.83
N LEU A 179 6.04 -4.03 26.02
CA LEU A 179 4.88 -4.93 26.07
C LEU A 179 5.26 -6.38 25.74
N ASP A 180 6.08 -6.59 24.72
CA ASP A 180 6.59 -7.92 24.37
C ASP A 180 7.40 -8.53 25.52
N ALA A 181 8.21 -7.73 26.23
CA ALA A 181 8.95 -8.20 27.39
C ALA A 181 8.03 -8.58 28.56
N GLU A 182 6.96 -7.83 28.82
CA GLU A 182 5.98 -8.13 29.86
C GLU A 182 5.19 -9.42 29.56
N ILE A 183 4.73 -9.60 28.31
CA ILE A 183 4.02 -10.81 27.88
C ILE A 183 4.90 -12.04 28.06
N ASN A 184 6.16 -11.98 27.60
CA ASN A 184 7.08 -13.10 27.70
C ASN A 184 7.45 -13.46 29.16
N GLN A 185 7.43 -12.49 30.08
CA GLN A 185 7.60 -12.75 31.52
C GLN A 185 6.38 -13.46 32.12
N ASN A 186 5.17 -13.05 31.74
CA ASN A 186 3.93 -13.66 32.21
C ASN A 186 3.69 -15.08 31.65
N ASP A 187 4.18 -15.39 30.45
CA ASP A 187 4.12 -16.74 29.86
C ASP A 187 5.17 -17.71 30.43
N SER A 188 6.08 -17.21 31.29
CA SER A 188 7.16 -17.99 31.92
C SER A 188 6.89 -18.36 33.39
N GLU A 189 5.76 -17.92 33.97
CA GLU A 189 5.28 -18.28 35.32
C GLU A 189 4.18 -19.36 35.28
#